data_AF-A0AAD6IPK5-F1
#
_entry.id   AF-A0AAD6IPK5-F1
#
_cell.length_a   1.000
_cell.length_b   1.000
_cell.length_c   1.000
_cell.angle_alpha   90.00
_cell.angle_beta   90.00
_cell.angle_gamma   90.00
#
_symmetry.space_group_name_H-M   'P 1'
#
loop_
_entity.id
_entity.type
_entity.pdbx_description
1 polymer ?
#
loop_
_entity_poly.entity_id
_entity_poly.type
_entity_poly.pdbx_seq_one_letter_code
_entity_poly.pdbx_strand_id
1 'polypeptide(L)'
;MLFSSVFSAAASALFFSMSLVQAAPTAGGSLAVTNGDLVTFSYSTTDPNEKNWIGVYHASGGGPVNGEKVSESLIWDWAPANQGTLRLDVTTFEPGQYVAFFLARDGYKSLASPVNFNVPKPAPQQLSFIISQMTLHNARQKDAYTAKLAGLVAGGNGGVRFAKESGASWVQVSADGTLSGTPSGSDGDANVVVSATAGGAKSTLKINIPVKKTGTPLVSQFRVMTFNLWIGGTRVNNYHNKQIKFLVESNVDIVGVQEATGDHPKRIANALGWYYYSGGDLGIISRYPIVAEHGHVSASIGVRIALDGTATQINFWDAHLSAYPYGPYDFCVDNRDINYVIRREGESGRTQQVIDTLKAMAPQIAAANNVPVILMGDTNAPSHLDWTNEARDLHCGFGGVPWPTSVKPMEAGLIDSFRVAHPDPVAVPGNTWSPLYPFADGATGRPEPQDRIDIIYHAGKLAVVDSQVVFVGTPKLYGQHQNNEWTSDHAAVITTYRL
;
A
#
# COMPACT_ATOMS: atom_id res chain seq x y z
N MET A 1 15.40 -60.26 62.65
CA MET A 1 14.07 -59.67 62.45
C MET A 1 14.24 -58.36 61.69
N LEU A 2 13.47 -58.22 60.60
CA LEU A 2 13.10 -57.00 59.86
C LEU A 2 14.18 -56.25 59.06
N PHE A 3 14.11 -56.49 57.74
CA PHE A 3 14.42 -55.53 56.66
C PHE A 3 13.57 -54.25 56.81
N SER A 4 14.08 -53.08 56.38
CA SER A 4 13.47 -52.28 55.30
C SER A 4 14.23 -50.98 54.99
N SER A 5 14.45 -50.81 53.69
CA SER A 5 14.86 -49.61 52.95
C SER A 5 13.92 -48.42 53.16
N VAL A 6 14.48 -47.21 53.22
CA VAL A 6 13.71 -45.96 53.05
C VAL A 6 13.93 -45.45 51.62
N PHE A 7 12.86 -45.53 50.83
CA PHE A 7 12.71 -44.92 49.50
C PHE A 7 12.29 -43.45 49.66
N SER A 8 12.85 -42.57 48.83
CA SER A 8 12.34 -41.22 48.58
C SER A 8 10.92 -41.26 48.03
N ALA A 9 10.01 -40.49 48.62
CA ALA A 9 8.71 -40.17 48.04
C ALA A 9 8.71 -38.70 47.59
N ALA A 10 8.59 -38.50 46.27
CA ALA A 10 8.30 -37.21 45.67
C ALA A 10 6.85 -36.81 45.97
N ALA A 11 6.64 -35.62 46.52
CA ALA A 11 5.31 -35.04 46.66
C ALA A 11 4.92 -34.34 45.35
N SER A 12 4.00 -34.94 44.60
CA SER A 12 3.32 -34.29 43.48
C SER A 12 2.34 -33.24 44.03
N ALA A 13 2.65 -31.96 43.83
CA ALA A 13 1.69 -30.88 44.05
C ALA A 13 0.70 -30.84 42.87
N LEU A 14 -0.56 -31.20 43.11
CA LEU A 14 -1.66 -30.89 42.20
C LEU A 14 -1.86 -29.37 42.15
N PHE A 15 -1.51 -28.73 41.05
CA PHE A 15 -2.01 -27.39 40.72
C PHE A 15 -3.48 -27.51 40.28
N PHE A 16 -4.40 -27.16 41.17
CA PHE A 16 -5.76 -26.80 40.77
C PHE A 16 -5.67 -25.47 39.99
N SER A 17 -5.85 -25.52 38.68
CA SER A 17 -6.14 -24.32 37.90
C SER A 17 -7.55 -23.85 38.29
N MET A 18 -7.63 -22.84 39.16
CA MET A 18 -8.85 -22.05 39.28
C MET A 18 -9.02 -21.29 37.97
N SER A 19 -9.89 -21.80 37.09
CA SER A 19 -10.47 -21.01 36.02
C SER A 19 -11.22 -19.85 36.67
N LEU A 20 -10.66 -18.64 36.57
CA LEU A 20 -11.40 -17.42 36.88
C LEU A 20 -12.61 -17.38 35.95
N VAL A 21 -13.79 -17.68 36.49
CA VAL A 21 -15.05 -17.50 35.78
C VAL A 21 -15.21 -16.00 35.59
N GLN A 22 -14.86 -15.51 34.40
CA GLN A 22 -15.02 -14.10 34.06
C GLN A 22 -16.51 -13.76 34.09
N ALA A 23 -16.86 -12.68 34.80
CA ALA A 23 -18.26 -12.25 34.92
C ALA A 23 -18.89 -12.09 33.54
N ALA A 24 -20.18 -12.44 33.44
CA ALA A 24 -20.93 -12.33 32.19
C ALA A 24 -20.84 -10.89 31.64
N PRO A 25 -20.71 -10.70 30.32
CA PRO A 25 -20.60 -9.37 29.74
C PRO A 25 -21.79 -8.49 30.13
N THR A 26 -21.53 -7.22 30.41
CA THR A 26 -22.59 -6.26 30.77
C THR A 26 -22.98 -5.42 29.55
N ALA A 27 -24.28 -5.33 29.29
CA ALA A 27 -24.80 -4.43 28.27
C ALA A 27 -24.85 -3.02 28.87
N GLY A 28 -23.92 -2.16 28.45
CA GLY A 28 -23.76 -0.79 28.96
C GLY A 28 -23.16 0.16 27.93
N GLY A 29 -23.11 -0.26 26.66
CA GLY A 29 -22.47 0.45 25.57
C GLY A 29 -23.42 1.21 24.65
N SER A 30 -22.84 1.89 23.67
CA SER A 30 -23.55 2.47 22.54
C SER A 30 -22.97 1.98 21.22
N LEU A 31 -23.81 1.94 20.20
CA LEU A 31 -23.41 1.69 18.82
C LEU A 31 -24.22 2.64 17.93
N ALA A 32 -23.52 3.46 17.16
CA ALA A 32 -24.10 4.39 16.22
C ALA A 32 -23.44 4.22 14.85
N VAL A 33 -24.19 4.50 13.79
CA VAL A 33 -23.73 4.30 12.42
C VAL A 33 -23.80 5.60 11.63
N THR A 34 -22.78 5.86 10.82
CA THR A 34 -22.79 6.90 9.79
C THR A 34 -22.65 6.22 8.43
N ASN A 35 -23.62 6.47 7.54
CA ASN A 35 -23.66 5.84 6.21
C ASN A 35 -22.66 6.49 5.24
N GLY A 36 -22.06 5.67 4.39
CA GLY A 36 -21.13 6.04 3.31
C GLY A 36 -20.70 4.79 2.53
N ASP A 37 -19.84 4.95 1.53
CA ASP A 37 -19.25 3.81 0.79
C ASP A 37 -18.49 2.85 1.74
N LEU A 38 -17.93 3.41 2.81
CA LEU A 38 -17.47 2.70 4.00
C LEU A 38 -18.39 3.07 5.16
N VAL A 39 -18.97 2.07 5.82
CA VAL A 39 -19.87 2.31 6.94
C VAL A 39 -19.04 2.49 8.21
N THR A 40 -19.23 3.63 8.88
CA THR A 40 -18.50 3.95 10.11
C THR A 40 -19.38 3.71 11.33
N PHE A 41 -18.92 2.84 12.22
CA PHE A 41 -19.55 2.52 13.49
C PHE A 41 -18.82 3.24 14.62
N SER A 42 -19.50 4.17 15.29
CA SER A 42 -19.02 4.73 16.57
C SER A 42 -19.54 3.85 17.70
N TYR A 43 -18.66 3.40 18.57
CA TYR A 43 -19.02 2.50 19.67
C TYR A 43 -18.48 2.99 21.01
N SER A 44 -19.17 2.61 22.07
CA SER A 44 -18.66 2.66 23.44
C SER A 44 -19.12 1.44 24.23
N THR A 45 -18.36 1.02 25.24
CA THR A 45 -18.69 -0.07 26.15
C THR A 45 -18.09 0.17 27.53
N THR A 46 -18.78 -0.26 28.57
CA THR A 46 -18.27 -0.33 29.95
C THR A 46 -17.45 -1.60 30.21
N ASP A 47 -17.39 -2.51 29.24
CA ASP A 47 -16.71 -3.81 29.32
C ASP A 47 -15.71 -3.97 28.17
N PRO A 48 -14.62 -3.16 28.13
CA PRO A 48 -13.59 -3.27 27.10
C PRO A 48 -12.87 -4.61 27.20
N ASN A 49 -12.56 -5.19 26.04
CA ASN A 49 -11.87 -6.46 25.95
C ASN A 49 -11.23 -6.59 24.56
N GLU A 50 -10.02 -7.13 24.49
CA GLU A 50 -9.28 -7.33 23.24
C GLU A 50 -10.06 -8.11 22.17
N LYS A 51 -11.03 -8.92 22.61
CA LYS A 51 -11.88 -9.75 21.76
C LYS A 51 -13.28 -9.18 21.55
N ASN A 52 -13.56 -7.93 21.91
CA ASN A 52 -14.82 -7.32 21.50
C ASN A 52 -14.78 -7.00 20.01
N TRP A 53 -15.88 -7.18 19.29
CA TRP A 53 -15.91 -7.07 17.84
C TRP A 53 -17.25 -6.54 17.34
N ILE A 54 -17.25 -5.93 16.16
CA ILE A 54 -18.48 -5.52 15.49
C ILE A 54 -18.67 -6.36 14.24
N GLY A 55 -19.79 -7.05 14.14
CA GLY A 55 -20.15 -7.89 13.00
C GLY A 55 -21.40 -7.37 12.29
N VAL A 56 -21.40 -7.46 10.96
CA VAL A 56 -22.51 -7.04 10.10
C VAL A 56 -23.25 -8.23 9.51
N TYR A 57 -24.57 -8.14 9.48
CA TYR A 57 -25.49 -9.16 8.98
C TYR A 57 -26.59 -8.53 8.11
N HIS A 58 -27.30 -9.35 7.36
CA HIS A 58 -28.52 -8.90 6.68
C HIS A 58 -29.59 -8.51 7.71
N ALA A 59 -30.29 -7.39 7.48
CA ALA A 59 -31.40 -7.00 8.37
C ALA A 59 -32.57 -8.01 8.35
N SER A 60 -32.65 -8.84 7.29
CA SER A 60 -33.63 -9.91 7.15
C SER A 60 -33.32 -11.16 8.00
N GLY A 61 -32.13 -11.26 8.60
CA GLY A 61 -31.75 -12.38 9.47
C GLY A 61 -30.26 -12.77 9.42
N GLY A 62 -29.90 -13.80 10.19
CA GLY A 62 -28.52 -14.32 10.31
C GLY A 62 -27.71 -13.72 11.46
N GLY A 63 -28.13 -12.55 11.96
CA GLY A 63 -27.56 -11.97 13.17
C GLY A 63 -27.80 -12.82 14.43
N PRO A 64 -27.03 -12.59 15.51
CA PRO A 64 -27.17 -13.33 16.76
C PRO A 64 -28.56 -13.22 17.39
N VAL A 65 -29.04 -14.31 17.98
CA VAL A 65 -30.33 -14.39 18.68
C VAL A 65 -30.08 -14.90 20.10
N ASN A 66 -30.57 -14.18 21.10
CA ASN A 66 -30.40 -14.51 22.53
C ASN A 66 -28.93 -14.72 22.97
N GLY A 67 -27.97 -14.08 22.30
CA GLY A 67 -26.55 -14.21 22.61
C GLY A 67 -25.86 -15.41 21.95
N GLU A 68 -26.56 -16.11 21.04
CA GLU A 68 -26.06 -17.28 20.31
C GLU A 68 -25.89 -16.97 18.82
N LYS A 69 -24.92 -17.66 18.21
CA LYS A 69 -24.64 -17.56 16.77
C LYS A 69 -25.77 -18.19 15.96
N VAL A 70 -26.24 -17.48 14.94
CA VAL A 70 -27.13 -18.03 13.92
C VAL A 70 -26.37 -18.30 12.63
N SER A 71 -25.63 -17.30 12.11
CA SER A 71 -24.72 -17.47 10.97
C SER A 71 -23.40 -16.74 11.17
N GLU A 72 -22.47 -16.89 10.21
CA GLU A 72 -21.32 -16.00 10.10
C GLU A 72 -21.75 -14.56 9.80
N SER A 73 -20.96 -13.60 10.28
CA SER A 73 -21.07 -12.21 9.86
C SER A 73 -20.55 -12.04 8.43
N LEU A 74 -21.15 -11.14 7.67
CA LEU A 74 -20.74 -10.82 6.29
C LEU A 74 -19.38 -10.10 6.25
N ILE A 75 -19.15 -9.24 7.25
CA ILE A 75 -17.88 -8.58 7.52
C ILE A 75 -17.84 -8.24 9.00
N TRP A 76 -16.63 -8.21 9.57
CA TRP A 76 -16.42 -7.85 10.96
C TRP A 76 -14.99 -7.35 11.18
N ASP A 77 -14.77 -6.68 12.30
CA ASP A 77 -13.43 -6.36 12.81
C ASP A 77 -13.48 -6.14 14.33
N TRP A 78 -12.31 -6.16 14.98
CA TRP A 78 -12.18 -5.98 16.42
C TRP A 78 -12.48 -4.53 16.84
N ALA A 79 -13.15 -4.40 17.97
CA ALA A 79 -13.55 -3.15 18.61
C ALA A 79 -13.19 -3.20 20.11
N PRO A 80 -11.88 -3.26 20.46
CA PRO A 80 -11.44 -3.66 21.79
C PRO A 80 -11.54 -2.56 22.86
N ALA A 81 -11.54 -1.30 22.41
CA ALA A 81 -11.50 -0.14 23.29
C ALA A 81 -12.82 0.07 24.05
N ASN A 82 -12.78 0.89 25.09
CA ASN A 82 -13.98 1.35 25.79
C ASN A 82 -14.80 2.33 24.94
N GLN A 83 -14.17 3.01 23.99
CA GLN A 83 -14.83 3.82 22.97
C GLN A 83 -13.96 3.89 21.72
N GLY A 84 -14.57 4.02 20.55
CA GLY A 84 -13.83 4.16 19.30
C GLY A 84 -14.72 4.24 18.07
N THR A 85 -14.07 4.27 16.92
CA THR A 85 -14.75 4.15 15.62
C THR A 85 -14.18 2.97 14.84
N LEU A 86 -15.05 2.17 14.25
CA LEU A 86 -14.70 1.10 13.34
C LEU A 86 -15.25 1.40 11.95
N ARG A 87 -14.45 1.22 10.90
CA ARG A 87 -14.90 1.35 9.51
C ARG A 87 -14.88 -0.03 8.87
N LEU A 88 -16.01 -0.44 8.29
CA LEU A 88 -16.12 -1.68 7.55
C LEU A 88 -16.44 -1.38 6.08
N ASP A 89 -15.72 -2.04 5.17
CA ASP A 89 -15.92 -1.91 3.74
C ASP A 89 -17.13 -2.73 3.29
N VAL A 90 -18.19 -2.02 2.93
CA VAL A 90 -19.44 -2.60 2.43
C VAL A 90 -19.61 -2.38 0.93
N THR A 91 -18.57 -1.96 0.20
CA THR A 91 -18.65 -1.67 -1.23
C THR A 91 -18.99 -2.90 -2.08
N THR A 92 -18.71 -4.09 -1.56
CA THR A 92 -19.08 -5.38 -2.18
C THR A 92 -20.47 -5.85 -1.79
N PHE A 93 -21.15 -5.16 -0.87
CA PHE A 93 -22.48 -5.56 -0.41
C PHE A 93 -23.52 -5.17 -1.45
N GLU A 94 -24.51 -6.05 -1.61
CA GLU A 94 -25.69 -5.72 -2.40
C GLU A 94 -26.45 -4.54 -1.76
N PRO A 95 -27.04 -3.64 -2.55
CA PRO A 95 -27.89 -2.58 -2.02
C PRO A 95 -29.02 -3.13 -1.15
N GLY A 96 -29.17 -2.62 0.08
CA GLY A 96 -30.16 -3.15 1.00
C GLY A 96 -29.97 -2.75 2.46
N GLN A 97 -30.81 -3.32 3.31
CA GLN A 97 -30.81 -3.10 4.76
C GLN A 97 -29.93 -4.14 5.45
N TYR A 98 -29.09 -3.65 6.36
CA TYR A 98 -28.15 -4.44 7.15
C TYR A 98 -28.27 -4.04 8.62
N VAL A 99 -27.76 -4.92 9.48
CA VAL A 99 -27.71 -4.70 10.92
C VAL A 99 -26.30 -5.01 11.42
N ALA A 100 -25.77 -4.14 12.27
CA ALA A 100 -24.50 -4.35 12.94
C ALA A 100 -24.71 -4.63 14.43
N PHE A 101 -23.92 -5.57 14.96
CA PHE A 101 -23.91 -5.94 16.36
C PHE A 101 -22.54 -5.64 16.95
N PHE A 102 -22.51 -4.98 18.11
CA PHE A 102 -21.30 -4.88 18.93
C PHE A 102 -21.30 -6.01 19.95
N LEU A 103 -20.35 -6.93 19.83
CA LEU A 103 -20.36 -8.26 20.44
C LEU A 103 -19.17 -8.46 21.38
N ALA A 104 -19.42 -9.13 22.49
CA ALA A 104 -18.47 -9.29 23.57
C ALA A 104 -17.54 -10.49 23.36
N ARG A 105 -16.23 -10.27 23.53
CA ARG A 105 -15.22 -11.30 23.85
C ARG A 105 -15.21 -12.55 22.94
N ASP A 106 -15.25 -12.35 21.62
CA ASP A 106 -15.29 -13.42 20.60
C ASP A 106 -16.53 -14.33 20.74
N GLY A 107 -17.54 -13.84 21.46
CA GLY A 107 -18.85 -14.44 21.60
C GLY A 107 -19.92 -13.59 20.90
N TYR A 108 -21.18 -13.98 21.09
CA TYR A 108 -22.32 -13.39 20.37
C TYR A 108 -23.30 -12.63 21.29
N LYS A 109 -22.86 -12.33 22.51
CA LYS A 109 -23.61 -11.47 23.45
C LYS A 109 -23.39 -10.00 23.10
N SER A 110 -24.46 -9.27 22.86
CA SER A 110 -24.40 -7.84 22.52
C SER A 110 -23.99 -6.96 23.70
N LEU A 111 -23.07 -6.03 23.45
CA LEU A 111 -22.63 -4.97 24.38
C LEU A 111 -23.48 -3.69 24.27
N ALA A 112 -24.16 -3.51 23.13
CA ALA A 112 -25.06 -2.40 22.83
C ALA A 112 -26.25 -2.89 21.98
N SER A 113 -27.30 -2.07 21.87
CA SER A 113 -28.39 -2.34 20.93
C SER A 113 -27.85 -2.40 19.49
N PRO A 114 -28.29 -3.39 18.67
CA PRO A 114 -27.89 -3.46 17.28
C PRO A 114 -28.35 -2.22 16.51
N VAL A 115 -27.56 -1.81 15.52
CA VAL A 115 -27.89 -0.64 14.69
C VAL A 115 -28.19 -1.08 13.26
N ASN A 116 -29.36 -0.68 12.77
CA ASN A 116 -29.72 -0.87 11.37
C ASN A 116 -29.09 0.23 10.52
N PHE A 117 -28.62 -0.15 9.34
CA PHE A 117 -28.12 0.79 8.35
C PHE A 117 -28.46 0.33 6.94
N ASN A 118 -28.37 1.26 5.99
CA ASN A 118 -28.69 0.98 4.60
C ASN A 118 -27.43 1.12 3.76
N VAL A 119 -27.10 0.08 3.00
CA VAL A 119 -26.15 0.18 1.89
C VAL A 119 -26.94 0.81 0.74
N PRO A 120 -26.67 2.08 0.37
CA PRO A 120 -27.41 2.74 -0.68
C PRO A 120 -27.17 2.02 -2.00
N LYS A 121 -28.21 1.96 -2.85
CA LYS A 121 -27.98 1.70 -4.27
C LYS A 121 -27.06 2.81 -4.77
N PRO A 122 -25.87 2.51 -5.31
CA PRO A 122 -25.00 3.55 -5.83
C PRO A 122 -25.79 4.41 -6.79
N ALA A 123 -25.76 5.74 -6.59
CA ALA A 123 -26.26 6.64 -7.62
C ALA A 123 -25.53 6.25 -8.92
N PRO A 124 -26.22 6.16 -10.08
CA PRO A 124 -25.54 5.82 -11.31
C PRO A 124 -24.39 6.81 -11.51
N GLN A 125 -23.15 6.37 -11.33
CA GLN A 125 -22.00 7.19 -11.66
C GLN A 125 -22.13 7.51 -13.14
N GLN A 126 -22.17 8.80 -13.46
CA GLN A 126 -22.15 9.24 -14.85
C GLN A 126 -20.89 8.67 -15.50
N LEU A 127 -21.08 7.99 -16.63
CA LEU A 127 -19.99 7.39 -17.39
C LEU A 127 -18.89 8.43 -17.62
N SER A 128 -17.71 8.16 -17.09
CA SER A 128 -16.57 9.05 -17.21
C SER A 128 -15.27 8.25 -17.22
N PHE A 129 -14.29 8.70 -18.01
CA PHE A 129 -12.92 8.30 -17.75
C PHE A 129 -12.45 8.95 -16.43
N ILE A 130 -11.73 8.18 -15.62
CA ILE A 130 -11.12 8.63 -14.36
C ILE A 130 -10.11 9.77 -14.62
N ILE A 131 -9.55 9.79 -15.84
CA ILE A 131 -8.52 10.70 -16.32
C ILE A 131 -8.95 11.32 -17.65
N SER A 132 -8.43 12.51 -17.96
CA SER A 132 -8.70 13.20 -19.24
C SER A 132 -7.65 12.91 -20.32
N GLN A 133 -6.44 12.55 -19.90
CA GLN A 133 -5.32 12.20 -20.78
C GLN A 133 -4.36 11.20 -20.14
N MET A 134 -3.65 10.43 -20.96
CA MET A 134 -2.57 9.55 -20.50
C MET A 134 -1.49 9.35 -21.54
N THR A 135 -0.31 8.94 -21.08
CA THR A 135 0.74 8.34 -21.91
C THR A 135 0.78 6.84 -21.65
N LEU A 136 0.67 6.02 -22.70
CA LEU A 136 0.85 4.57 -22.60
C LEU A 136 2.32 4.18 -22.76
N HIS A 137 2.64 2.90 -22.55
CA HIS A 137 4.00 2.42 -22.79
C HIS A 137 4.42 2.66 -24.24
N ASN A 138 5.74 2.72 -24.43
CA ASN A 138 6.31 2.89 -25.75
C ASN A 138 5.86 1.75 -26.68
N ALA A 139 5.55 2.10 -27.92
CA ALA A 139 5.54 1.18 -29.05
C ALA A 139 6.92 1.21 -29.73
N ARG A 140 7.19 0.24 -30.60
CA ARG A 140 8.33 0.26 -31.50
C ARG A 140 7.88 0.00 -32.92
N GLN A 141 8.43 0.74 -33.88
CA GLN A 141 8.18 0.51 -35.30
C GLN A 141 8.41 -0.96 -35.67
N LYS A 142 7.42 -1.54 -36.37
CA LYS A 142 7.32 -2.93 -36.81
C LYS A 142 7.00 -3.96 -35.73
N ASP A 143 6.98 -3.57 -34.46
CA ASP A 143 6.59 -4.47 -33.37
C ASP A 143 5.07 -4.39 -33.15
N ALA A 144 4.45 -5.52 -32.83
CA ALA A 144 3.05 -5.55 -32.42
C ALA A 144 2.87 -4.79 -31.10
N TYR A 145 1.79 -4.03 -31.00
CA TYR A 145 1.45 -3.21 -29.85
C TYR A 145 0.08 -3.61 -29.29
N THR A 146 -0.05 -3.61 -27.96
CA THR A 146 -1.33 -3.79 -27.27
C THR A 146 -1.36 -3.00 -25.97
N ALA A 147 -2.53 -2.44 -25.61
CA ALA A 147 -2.77 -1.81 -24.30
C ALA A 147 -4.27 -1.89 -23.94
N LYS A 148 -4.62 -1.83 -22.65
CA LYS A 148 -6.01 -1.91 -22.18
C LYS A 148 -6.46 -0.63 -21.48
N LEU A 149 -7.70 -0.21 -21.74
CA LEU A 149 -8.31 0.99 -21.14
C LEU A 149 -9.56 0.71 -20.30
N ALA A 150 -10.10 -0.51 -20.35
CA ALA A 150 -11.40 -0.84 -19.79
C ALA A 150 -11.54 -0.42 -18.31
N GLY A 151 -10.47 -0.59 -17.54
CA GLY A 151 -10.42 -0.28 -16.13
C GLY A 151 -10.21 1.20 -15.77
N LEU A 152 -10.10 2.09 -16.76
CA LEU A 152 -9.96 3.54 -16.57
C LEU A 152 -11.30 4.29 -16.61
N VAL A 153 -12.42 3.56 -16.69
CA VAL A 153 -13.77 4.11 -16.75
C VAL A 153 -14.48 3.88 -15.42
N ALA A 154 -15.08 4.95 -14.91
CA ALA A 154 -15.99 4.93 -13.77
C ALA A 154 -17.45 5.02 -14.25
N GLY A 155 -18.35 4.30 -13.59
CA GLY A 155 -19.77 4.21 -13.94
C GLY A 155 -20.09 3.36 -15.18
N GLY A 156 -21.30 3.52 -15.74
CA GLY A 156 -21.68 2.90 -17.01
C GLY A 156 -22.09 1.42 -17.00
N ASN A 157 -22.46 0.87 -15.83
CA ASN A 157 -22.83 -0.53 -15.54
C ASN A 157 -23.06 -1.45 -16.76
N GLY A 158 -22.17 -2.43 -16.93
CA GLY A 158 -22.37 -3.67 -17.71
C GLY A 158 -22.42 -3.57 -19.23
N GLY A 159 -22.27 -2.36 -19.81
CA GLY A 159 -22.43 -2.15 -21.25
C GLY A 159 -21.50 -1.11 -21.86
N VAL A 160 -20.38 -0.82 -21.20
CA VAL A 160 -19.39 0.14 -21.72
C VAL A 160 -18.77 -0.40 -23.01
N ARG A 161 -18.86 0.38 -24.09
CA ARG A 161 -18.19 0.11 -25.36
C ARG A 161 -17.21 1.22 -25.69
N PHE A 162 -16.05 0.82 -26.18
CA PHE A 162 -14.99 1.73 -26.59
C PHE A 162 -14.94 1.88 -28.11
N ALA A 163 -14.55 3.06 -28.57
CA ALA A 163 -14.31 3.33 -29.99
C ALA A 163 -13.19 4.35 -30.17
N LYS A 164 -12.45 4.22 -31.27
CA LYS A 164 -11.50 5.25 -31.70
C LYS A 164 -12.27 6.39 -32.36
N GLU A 165 -12.10 7.60 -31.84
CA GLU A 165 -12.69 8.81 -32.42
C GLU A 165 -11.74 9.44 -33.46
N SER A 166 -10.45 9.46 -33.16
CA SER A 166 -9.42 10.00 -34.06
C SER A 166 -8.02 9.51 -33.66
N GLY A 167 -7.02 9.72 -34.53
CA GLY A 167 -5.62 9.44 -34.23
C GLY A 167 -4.91 8.55 -35.25
N ALA A 168 -3.66 8.20 -34.95
CA ALA A 168 -2.75 7.48 -35.85
C ALA A 168 -3.39 6.23 -36.48
N SER A 169 -3.28 6.07 -37.80
CA SER A 169 -3.98 5.03 -38.59
C SER A 169 -3.63 3.60 -38.16
N TRP A 170 -2.41 3.38 -37.67
CA TRP A 170 -1.94 2.07 -37.22
C TRP A 170 -2.60 1.61 -35.91
N VAL A 171 -3.23 2.51 -35.14
CA VAL A 171 -3.92 2.17 -33.88
C VAL A 171 -5.38 1.84 -34.14
N GLN A 172 -5.80 0.67 -33.67
CA GLN A 172 -7.18 0.20 -33.61
C GLN A 172 -7.66 0.14 -32.16
N VAL A 173 -8.97 0.30 -31.94
CA VAL A 173 -9.60 0.19 -30.63
C VAL A 173 -10.80 -0.76 -30.76
N SER A 174 -10.76 -1.87 -30.04
CA SER A 174 -11.90 -2.79 -29.96
C SER A 174 -12.94 -2.34 -28.95
N ALA A 175 -14.14 -2.91 -29.05
CA ALA A 175 -15.28 -2.54 -28.22
C ALA A 175 -15.06 -2.80 -26.71
N ASP A 176 -14.13 -3.67 -26.34
CA ASP A 176 -13.72 -3.96 -24.96
C ASP A 176 -12.65 -3.00 -24.41
N GLY A 177 -12.19 -2.03 -25.21
CA GLY A 177 -11.19 -1.06 -24.81
C GLY A 177 -9.74 -1.54 -24.97
N THR A 178 -9.50 -2.62 -25.73
CA THR A 178 -8.15 -3.01 -26.14
C THR A 178 -7.68 -2.16 -27.33
N LEU A 179 -6.54 -1.48 -27.15
CA LEU A 179 -5.80 -0.84 -28.22
C LEU A 179 -4.86 -1.86 -28.84
N SER A 180 -4.76 -1.89 -30.16
CA SER A 180 -3.80 -2.75 -30.86
C SER A 180 -3.31 -2.13 -32.16
N GLY A 181 -2.18 -2.60 -32.67
CA GLY A 181 -1.64 -2.14 -33.94
C GLY A 181 -0.18 -2.48 -34.17
N THR A 182 0.37 -1.99 -35.28
CA THR A 182 1.80 -2.09 -35.60
C THR A 182 2.22 -0.81 -36.31
N PRO A 183 2.99 0.08 -35.66
CA PRO A 183 3.51 1.28 -36.33
C PRO A 183 4.46 0.88 -37.46
N SER A 184 4.35 1.54 -38.60
CA SER A 184 5.24 1.40 -39.74
C SER A 184 6.61 2.04 -39.48
N GLY A 185 7.56 1.86 -40.41
CA GLY A 185 8.89 2.48 -40.31
C GLY A 185 8.90 4.01 -40.42
N SER A 186 7.81 4.62 -40.87
CA SER A 186 7.65 6.08 -40.96
C SER A 186 6.84 6.69 -39.82
N ASP A 187 6.18 5.87 -38.99
CA ASP A 187 5.36 6.37 -37.89
C ASP A 187 6.23 6.92 -36.75
N GLY A 188 5.87 8.10 -36.27
CA GLY A 188 6.36 8.67 -35.01
C GLY A 188 5.32 8.53 -33.89
N ASP A 189 5.51 9.29 -32.80
CA ASP A 189 4.60 9.30 -31.66
C ASP A 189 3.13 9.49 -32.09
N ALA A 190 2.25 8.69 -31.52
CA ALA A 190 0.84 8.64 -31.89
C ALA A 190 -0.04 9.32 -30.84
N ASN A 191 -0.89 10.23 -31.30
CA ASN A 191 -1.98 10.79 -30.50
C ASN A 191 -3.30 10.14 -30.93
N VAL A 192 -4.08 9.66 -29.97
CA VAL A 192 -5.35 8.94 -30.20
C VAL A 192 -6.41 9.49 -29.26
N VAL A 193 -7.62 9.70 -29.78
CA VAL A 193 -8.79 10.01 -28.94
C VAL A 193 -9.69 8.79 -28.94
N VAL A 194 -10.00 8.29 -27.75
CA VAL A 194 -10.87 7.13 -27.52
C VAL A 194 -12.12 7.59 -26.79
N SER A 195 -13.28 7.09 -27.19
CA SER A 195 -14.51 7.27 -26.43
C SER A 195 -14.92 5.99 -25.69
N ALA A 196 -15.57 6.18 -24.55
CA ALA A 196 -16.34 5.16 -23.86
C ALA A 196 -17.83 5.56 -23.92
N THR A 197 -18.71 4.61 -24.23
CA THR A 197 -20.16 4.84 -24.33
C THR A 197 -20.95 3.79 -23.56
N ALA A 198 -22.00 4.21 -22.85
CA ALA A 198 -22.90 3.33 -22.12
C ALA A 198 -24.25 4.04 -21.91
N GLY A 199 -25.37 3.38 -22.25
CA GLY A 199 -26.71 3.93 -22.02
C GLY A 199 -26.97 5.32 -22.61
N GLY A 200 -26.34 5.65 -23.75
CA GLY A 200 -26.42 6.97 -24.40
C GLY A 200 -25.46 8.02 -23.86
N ALA A 201 -24.79 7.78 -22.74
CA ALA A 201 -23.70 8.63 -22.25
C ALA A 201 -22.40 8.37 -23.04
N LYS A 202 -21.56 9.40 -23.17
CA LYS A 202 -20.25 9.35 -23.83
C LYS A 202 -19.22 10.10 -23.00
N SER A 203 -18.04 9.51 -22.84
CA SER A 203 -16.84 10.15 -22.29
C SER A 203 -15.66 9.94 -23.24
N THR A 204 -14.64 10.78 -23.18
CA THR A 204 -13.47 10.71 -24.08
C THR A 204 -12.15 10.80 -23.32
N LEU A 205 -11.15 10.07 -23.79
CA LEU A 205 -9.79 10.03 -23.26
C LEU A 205 -8.80 10.37 -24.39
N LYS A 206 -7.85 11.27 -24.11
CA LYS A 206 -6.71 11.55 -24.99
C LYS A 206 -5.52 10.67 -24.63
N ILE A 207 -4.92 10.03 -25.61
CA ILE A 207 -3.85 9.04 -25.41
C ILE A 207 -2.66 9.42 -26.25
N ASN A 208 -1.49 9.49 -25.62
CA ASN A 208 -0.21 9.57 -26.30
C ASN A 208 0.50 8.21 -26.23
N ILE A 209 1.04 7.73 -27.36
CA ILE A 209 1.83 6.52 -27.46
C ILE A 209 3.18 6.89 -28.09
N PRO A 210 4.27 6.94 -27.30
CA PRO A 210 5.59 7.19 -27.87
C PRO A 210 6.01 6.02 -28.77
N VAL A 211 6.60 6.30 -29.93
CA VAL A 211 7.01 5.28 -30.90
C VAL A 211 8.53 5.32 -31.08
N LYS A 212 9.19 4.24 -30.67
CA LYS A 212 10.64 4.06 -30.84
C LYS A 212 10.96 3.52 -32.23
N LYS A 213 12.12 3.90 -32.75
CA LYS A 213 12.62 3.39 -34.04
C LYS A 213 12.90 1.90 -33.93
N THR A 214 12.69 1.18 -35.03
CA THR A 214 13.07 -0.23 -35.13
C THR A 214 14.56 -0.40 -34.81
N GLY A 215 14.92 -1.45 -34.06
CA GLY A 215 16.30 -1.71 -33.62
C GLY A 215 16.83 -0.81 -32.50
N THR A 216 16.01 0.05 -31.88
CA THR A 216 16.41 0.85 -30.71
C THR A 216 15.76 0.33 -29.42
N PRO A 217 16.37 0.54 -28.23
CA PRO A 217 15.79 0.11 -26.97
C PRO A 217 14.35 0.61 -26.80
N LEU A 218 13.45 -0.26 -26.33
CA LEU A 218 12.04 0.10 -26.12
C LEU A 218 11.94 1.15 -25.02
N VAL A 219 12.77 0.98 -24.00
CA VAL A 219 12.86 1.82 -22.81
C VAL A 219 14.32 2.23 -22.65
N SER A 220 14.57 3.53 -22.60
CA SER A 220 15.89 4.11 -22.29
C SER A 220 15.87 4.87 -20.97
N GLN A 221 14.68 5.26 -20.52
CA GLN A 221 14.41 5.89 -19.25
C GLN A 221 13.10 5.33 -18.71
N PHE A 222 13.04 5.07 -17.42
CA PHE A 222 11.84 4.57 -16.74
C PHE A 222 11.71 5.20 -15.35
N ARG A 223 10.48 5.22 -14.83
CA ARG A 223 10.15 5.79 -13.52
C ARG A 223 9.67 4.71 -12.57
N VAL A 224 10.29 4.65 -11.40
CA VAL A 224 9.96 3.70 -10.32
C VAL A 224 9.37 4.47 -9.16
N MET A 225 8.31 3.94 -8.57
CA MET A 225 7.65 4.52 -7.40
C MET A 225 7.60 3.51 -6.26
N THR A 226 7.83 3.97 -5.03
CA THR A 226 7.36 3.28 -3.81
C THR A 226 6.23 4.09 -3.18
N PHE A 227 5.17 3.41 -2.77
CA PHE A 227 3.95 4.04 -2.28
C PHE A 227 3.22 3.17 -1.24
N ASN A 228 3.40 3.48 0.04
CA ASN A 228 2.55 2.94 1.10
C ASN A 228 1.13 3.46 0.88
N LEU A 229 0.17 2.55 0.74
CA LEU A 229 -1.19 2.91 0.37
C LEU A 229 -2.05 3.37 1.55
N TRP A 230 -1.61 3.24 2.79
CA TRP A 230 -2.42 3.48 4.00
C TRP A 230 -3.68 2.61 4.02
N ILE A 231 -3.49 1.32 4.30
CA ILE A 231 -4.53 0.28 4.27
C ILE A 231 -5.25 0.29 2.91
N GLY A 232 -4.50 0.11 1.83
CA GLY A 232 -5.01 0.10 0.45
C GLY A 232 -5.58 1.44 -0.06
N GLY A 233 -5.49 2.51 0.74
CA GLY A 233 -6.08 3.83 0.51
C GLY A 233 -7.47 3.98 1.12
N THR A 234 -7.97 2.96 1.80
CA THR A 234 -9.36 2.87 2.28
C THR A 234 -9.70 3.91 3.34
N ARG A 235 -8.71 4.63 3.87
CA ARG A 235 -8.95 5.75 4.79
C ARG A 235 -9.54 6.98 4.07
N VAL A 236 -9.47 7.04 2.74
CA VAL A 236 -9.96 8.15 1.92
C VAL A 236 -11.11 7.71 0.99
N ASN A 237 -12.17 8.52 0.90
CA ASN A 237 -13.30 8.28 0.01
C ASN A 237 -12.87 8.32 -1.47
N ASN A 238 -13.43 7.45 -2.30
CA ASN A 238 -13.11 7.35 -3.73
C ASN A 238 -11.60 7.13 -4.00
N TYR A 239 -10.92 6.40 -3.09
CA TYR A 239 -9.49 6.14 -3.17
C TYR A 239 -9.06 5.47 -4.47
N HIS A 240 -9.90 4.57 -5.03
CA HIS A 240 -9.61 3.91 -6.30
C HIS A 240 -9.33 4.92 -7.42
N ASN A 241 -10.30 5.78 -7.73
CA ASN A 241 -10.17 6.71 -8.85
C ASN A 241 -9.02 7.70 -8.61
N LYS A 242 -8.81 8.12 -7.35
CA LYS A 242 -7.70 9.01 -6.97
C LYS A 242 -6.33 8.36 -7.16
N GLN A 243 -6.17 7.10 -6.76
CA GLN A 243 -4.93 6.33 -6.98
C GLN A 243 -4.67 6.12 -8.48
N ILE A 244 -5.67 5.70 -9.26
CA ILE A 244 -5.51 5.52 -10.71
C ILE A 244 -5.12 6.84 -11.40
N LYS A 245 -5.81 7.94 -11.05
CA LYS A 245 -5.47 9.27 -11.56
C LYS A 245 -4.02 9.63 -11.22
N PHE A 246 -3.63 9.52 -9.96
CA PHE A 246 -2.28 9.85 -9.50
C PHE A 246 -1.19 9.04 -10.20
N LEU A 247 -1.36 7.72 -10.33
CA LEU A 247 -0.37 6.85 -10.98
C LEU A 247 -0.22 7.17 -12.48
N VAL A 248 -1.33 7.45 -13.17
CA VAL A 248 -1.29 7.82 -14.59
C VAL A 248 -0.66 9.19 -14.79
N GLU A 249 -1.07 10.20 -14.01
CA GLU A 249 -0.55 11.56 -14.11
C GLU A 249 0.93 11.65 -13.70
N SER A 250 1.37 10.80 -12.78
CA SER A 250 2.78 10.64 -12.40
C SER A 250 3.62 9.99 -13.51
N ASN A 251 2.98 9.41 -14.54
CA ASN A 251 3.62 8.67 -15.63
C ASN A 251 4.70 7.69 -15.14
N VAL A 252 4.40 6.95 -14.08
CA VAL A 252 5.28 5.90 -13.55
C VAL A 252 5.21 4.65 -14.40
N ASP A 253 6.25 3.83 -14.35
CA ASP A 253 6.34 2.59 -15.12
C ASP A 253 6.26 1.35 -14.23
N ILE A 254 6.87 1.40 -13.04
CA ILE A 254 6.86 0.33 -12.04
C ILE A 254 6.56 0.93 -10.66
N VAL A 255 5.71 0.28 -9.87
CA VAL A 255 5.27 0.74 -8.55
C VAL A 255 5.37 -0.42 -7.56
N GLY A 256 6.12 -0.24 -6.47
CA GLY A 256 6.02 -1.04 -5.25
C GLY A 256 5.00 -0.42 -4.30
N VAL A 257 4.05 -1.21 -3.81
CA VAL A 257 2.97 -0.76 -2.93
C VAL A 257 2.95 -1.55 -1.63
N GLN A 258 2.89 -0.83 -0.50
CA GLN A 258 2.85 -1.37 0.85
C GLN A 258 1.47 -1.09 1.49
N GLU A 259 1.17 -1.76 2.61
CA GLU A 259 -0.17 -1.80 3.22
C GLU A 259 -1.27 -2.17 2.23
N ALA A 260 -0.93 -3.01 1.26
CA ALA A 260 -1.76 -3.41 0.12
C ALA A 260 -2.26 -4.85 0.28
N THR A 261 -2.90 -5.15 1.42
CA THR A 261 -3.45 -6.48 1.70
C THR A 261 -4.56 -6.90 0.71
N GLY A 262 -4.77 -8.21 0.57
CA GLY A 262 -5.82 -8.74 -0.30
C GLY A 262 -5.64 -8.38 -1.77
N ASP A 263 -6.71 -7.91 -2.41
CA ASP A 263 -6.75 -7.65 -3.86
C ASP A 263 -6.34 -6.22 -4.26
N HIS A 264 -5.77 -5.41 -3.35
CA HIS A 264 -5.44 -4.01 -3.66
C HIS A 264 -4.46 -3.86 -4.85
N PRO A 265 -3.33 -4.60 -4.93
CA PRO A 265 -2.43 -4.50 -6.09
C PRO A 265 -3.10 -4.95 -7.39
N LYS A 266 -3.83 -6.06 -7.34
CA LYS A 266 -4.59 -6.61 -8.48
C LYS A 266 -5.64 -5.63 -9.00
N ARG A 267 -6.38 -4.98 -8.12
CA ARG A 267 -7.39 -3.97 -8.46
C ARG A 267 -6.76 -2.79 -9.22
N ILE A 268 -5.63 -2.27 -8.72
CA ILE A 268 -4.92 -1.16 -9.37
C ILE A 268 -4.36 -1.60 -10.72
N ALA A 269 -3.73 -2.78 -10.78
CA ALA A 269 -3.16 -3.32 -12.02
C ALA A 269 -4.22 -3.56 -13.09
N ASN A 270 -5.36 -4.16 -12.73
CA ASN A 270 -6.48 -4.38 -13.64
C ASN A 270 -7.06 -3.06 -14.18
N ALA A 271 -7.12 -2.02 -13.34
CA ALA A 271 -7.57 -0.70 -13.75
C ALA A 271 -6.64 -0.07 -14.80
N LEU A 272 -5.33 -0.18 -14.56
CA LEU A 272 -4.29 0.34 -15.47
C LEU A 272 -4.05 -0.55 -16.71
N GLY A 273 -4.52 -1.80 -16.69
CA GLY A 273 -4.17 -2.80 -17.70
C GLY A 273 -2.72 -3.30 -17.59
N TRP A 274 -2.16 -3.29 -16.38
CA TRP A 274 -0.75 -3.58 -16.08
C TRP A 274 -0.57 -4.97 -15.48
N TYR A 275 0.68 -5.43 -15.45
CA TYR A 275 1.09 -6.66 -14.78
C TYR A 275 1.19 -6.43 -13.27
N TYR A 276 1.02 -7.48 -12.47
CA TYR A 276 1.23 -7.40 -11.03
C TYR A 276 1.75 -8.72 -10.44
N TYR A 277 2.41 -8.58 -9.29
CA TYR A 277 2.72 -9.66 -8.36
C TYR A 277 2.46 -9.16 -6.95
N SER A 278 1.94 -10.00 -6.06
CA SER A 278 1.56 -9.60 -4.70
C SER A 278 1.77 -10.72 -3.71
N GLY A 279 2.07 -10.37 -2.46
CA GLY A 279 2.23 -11.31 -1.36
C GLY A 279 2.25 -10.60 -0.02
N GLY A 280 1.59 -11.15 1.00
CA GLY A 280 1.41 -10.48 2.28
C GLY A 280 0.58 -9.20 2.11
N ASP A 281 1.15 -8.07 2.54
CA ASP A 281 0.62 -6.72 2.35
C ASP A 281 1.39 -5.92 1.28
N LEU A 282 2.14 -6.61 0.41
CA LEU A 282 2.98 -6.02 -0.62
C LEU A 282 2.45 -6.27 -2.03
N GLY A 283 2.80 -5.38 -2.95
CA GLY A 283 2.53 -5.55 -4.37
C GLY A 283 3.53 -4.84 -5.28
N ILE A 284 3.92 -5.48 -6.37
CA ILE A 284 4.65 -4.84 -7.47
C ILE A 284 3.73 -4.78 -8.68
N ILE A 285 3.49 -3.57 -9.18
CA ILE A 285 2.64 -3.29 -10.34
C ILE A 285 3.53 -2.72 -11.45
N SER A 286 3.42 -3.27 -12.65
CA SER A 286 4.35 -2.98 -13.75
C SER A 286 3.64 -2.79 -15.07
N ARG A 287 3.96 -1.68 -15.74
CA ARG A 287 3.58 -1.42 -17.13
C ARG A 287 4.15 -2.45 -18.11
N TYR A 288 5.22 -3.15 -17.71
CA TYR A 288 5.96 -4.13 -18.51
C TYR A 288 5.83 -5.57 -17.96
N PRO A 289 6.01 -6.61 -18.80
CA PRO A 289 5.83 -8.00 -18.39
C PRO A 289 6.73 -8.43 -17.22
N ILE A 290 6.12 -9.11 -16.24
CA ILE A 290 6.83 -9.87 -15.22
C ILE A 290 7.24 -11.22 -15.84
N VAL A 291 8.54 -11.50 -15.84
CA VAL A 291 9.14 -12.68 -16.50
C VAL A 291 9.74 -13.69 -15.53
N ALA A 292 9.87 -13.32 -14.25
CA ALA A 292 10.19 -14.25 -13.17
C ALA A 292 9.68 -13.70 -11.82
N GLU A 293 9.37 -14.60 -10.91
CA GLU A 293 9.02 -14.31 -9.52
C GLU A 293 10.15 -14.82 -8.62
N HIS A 294 10.60 -13.99 -7.68
CA HIS A 294 11.61 -14.36 -6.67
C HIS A 294 10.97 -14.77 -5.34
N GLY A 295 9.64 -14.70 -5.24
CA GLY A 295 8.87 -15.13 -4.09
C GLY A 295 8.74 -14.06 -3.00
N HIS A 296 8.10 -14.45 -1.91
CA HIS A 296 7.99 -13.69 -0.68
C HIS A 296 9.08 -14.12 0.30
N VAL A 297 9.91 -13.18 0.74
CA VAL A 297 11.03 -13.40 1.67
C VAL A 297 10.91 -12.41 2.81
N SER A 298 10.74 -12.93 4.02
CA SER A 298 10.62 -12.10 5.23
C SER A 298 9.52 -11.05 5.06
N ALA A 299 9.84 -9.76 5.06
CA ALA A 299 8.91 -8.66 4.84
C ALA A 299 9.08 -8.00 3.46
N SER A 300 9.34 -8.82 2.42
CA SER A 300 9.58 -8.38 1.05
C SER A 300 9.08 -9.36 -0.01
N ILE A 301 8.82 -8.86 -1.21
CA ILE A 301 8.55 -9.64 -2.42
C ILE A 301 9.50 -9.22 -3.55
N GLY A 302 9.81 -10.14 -4.47
CA GLY A 302 10.69 -9.84 -5.61
C GLY A 302 10.18 -10.38 -6.94
N VAL A 303 10.45 -9.66 -8.02
CA VAL A 303 10.18 -10.07 -9.41
C VAL A 303 11.30 -9.67 -10.36
N ARG A 304 11.33 -10.25 -11.56
CA ARG A 304 12.09 -9.75 -12.71
C ARG A 304 11.13 -9.23 -13.77
N ILE A 305 11.37 -8.01 -14.24
CA ILE A 305 10.54 -7.32 -15.22
C ILE A 305 11.34 -7.11 -16.51
N ALA A 306 10.70 -7.35 -17.65
CA ALA A 306 11.28 -7.19 -18.98
C ALA A 306 10.86 -5.87 -19.63
N LEU A 307 11.75 -4.87 -19.61
CA LEU A 307 11.52 -3.58 -20.26
C LEU A 307 11.65 -3.65 -21.78
N ASP A 308 12.43 -4.61 -22.27
CA ASP A 308 12.64 -4.87 -23.70
C ASP A 308 12.95 -6.36 -23.94
N GLY A 309 11.99 -7.22 -23.61
CA GLY A 309 12.15 -8.67 -23.73
C GLY A 309 13.36 -9.20 -22.93
N THR A 310 14.23 -9.98 -23.58
CA THR A 310 15.47 -10.46 -22.96
C THR A 310 16.62 -9.47 -23.06
N ALA A 311 16.50 -8.42 -23.89
CA ALA A 311 17.56 -7.43 -24.11
C ALA A 311 17.72 -6.48 -22.92
N THR A 312 16.62 -6.18 -22.21
CA THR A 312 16.66 -5.33 -21.01
C THR A 312 15.69 -5.85 -19.96
N GLN A 313 16.25 -6.29 -18.83
CA GLN A 313 15.52 -6.78 -17.67
C GLN A 313 16.10 -6.19 -16.40
N ILE A 314 15.27 -6.05 -15.37
CA ILE A 314 15.66 -5.54 -14.05
C ILE A 314 14.98 -6.40 -12.98
N ASN A 315 15.68 -6.68 -11.88
CA ASN A 315 15.09 -7.28 -10.70
C ASN A 315 14.54 -6.17 -9.80
N PHE A 316 13.30 -6.30 -9.36
CA PHE A 316 12.64 -5.37 -8.46
C PHE A 316 12.25 -6.11 -7.18
N TRP A 317 12.52 -5.47 -6.05
CA TRP A 317 12.11 -5.90 -4.73
C TRP A 317 11.31 -4.80 -4.06
N ASP A 318 10.22 -5.18 -3.43
CA ASP A 318 9.36 -4.31 -2.63
C ASP A 318 9.36 -4.81 -1.19
N ALA A 319 9.46 -3.91 -0.22
CA ALA A 319 9.56 -4.24 1.20
C ALA A 319 8.67 -3.36 2.07
N HIS A 320 8.16 -3.93 3.16
CA HIS A 320 7.44 -3.20 4.20
C HIS A 320 7.88 -3.75 5.54
N LEU A 321 8.85 -3.09 6.17
CA LEU A 321 9.46 -3.59 7.40
C LEU A 321 8.58 -3.28 8.62
N SER A 322 8.77 -4.00 9.72
CA SER A 322 8.00 -3.81 10.97
C SER A 322 7.95 -2.34 11.42
N ALA A 323 6.79 -1.82 11.79
CA ALA A 323 6.64 -0.41 12.19
C ALA A 323 7.20 -0.07 13.59
N TYR A 324 7.11 -1.00 14.55
CA TYR A 324 7.40 -0.72 15.96
C TYR A 324 8.48 -1.64 16.56
N PRO A 325 9.19 -1.16 17.60
CA PRO A 325 9.22 0.23 18.11
C PRO A 325 9.80 1.23 17.11
N TYR A 326 9.56 2.53 17.25
CA TYR A 326 10.04 3.57 16.33
C TYR A 326 11.14 4.42 16.98
N GLY A 327 12.37 4.29 16.48
CA GLY A 327 13.55 4.91 17.12
C GLY A 327 13.53 6.44 17.22
N PRO A 328 12.95 7.19 16.26
CA PRO A 328 12.77 8.63 16.40
C PRO A 328 11.93 9.06 17.61
N TYR A 329 10.97 8.23 18.06
CA TYR A 329 10.28 8.51 19.33
C TYR A 329 11.20 8.32 20.54
N ASP A 330 12.01 7.27 20.54
CA ASP A 330 12.97 7.04 21.62
C ASP A 330 13.95 8.23 21.74
N PHE A 331 14.35 8.86 20.63
CA PHE A 331 15.16 10.09 20.63
C PHE A 331 14.36 11.35 21.01
N CYS A 332 13.32 11.67 20.23
CA CYS A 332 12.68 13.00 20.29
C CYS A 332 11.65 13.15 21.41
N VAL A 333 11.14 12.04 21.95
CA VAL A 333 10.12 12.04 23.00
C VAL A 333 10.74 11.59 24.32
N ASP A 334 11.43 10.45 24.30
CA ASP A 334 11.96 9.84 25.51
C ASP A 334 13.40 10.28 25.83
N ASN A 335 14.04 11.05 24.95
CA ASN A 335 15.41 11.56 25.08
C ASN A 335 16.42 10.47 25.43
N ARG A 336 16.31 9.32 24.76
CA ARG A 336 17.19 8.16 24.93
C ARG A 336 18.49 8.33 24.17
N ASP A 337 19.55 7.69 24.67
CA ASP A 337 20.84 7.68 23.98
C ASP A 337 20.85 6.70 22.79
N ILE A 338 21.84 6.87 21.92
CA ILE A 338 22.01 6.05 20.71
C ILE A 338 22.15 4.54 21.00
N ASN A 339 22.75 4.14 22.13
CA ASN A 339 22.92 2.73 22.47
C ASN A 339 21.58 2.09 22.82
N TYR A 340 20.70 2.84 23.51
CA TYR A 340 19.33 2.41 23.77
C TYR A 340 18.57 2.24 22.45
N VAL A 341 18.61 3.25 21.57
CA VAL A 341 17.84 3.23 20.31
C VAL A 341 18.31 2.12 19.38
N ILE A 342 19.63 1.93 19.21
CA ILE A 342 20.15 0.86 18.34
C ILE A 342 19.81 -0.53 18.88
N ARG A 343 19.77 -0.73 20.20
CA ARG A 343 19.28 -2.00 20.79
C ARG A 343 17.80 -2.22 20.44
N ARG A 344 16.96 -1.20 20.59
CA ARG A 344 15.52 -1.25 20.26
C ARG A 344 15.27 -1.47 18.78
N GLU A 345 16.11 -0.91 17.92
CA GLU A 345 16.09 -1.15 16.48
C GLU A 345 16.45 -2.60 16.12
N GLY A 346 17.26 -3.28 16.94
CA GLY A 346 17.47 -4.72 16.85
C GLY A 346 16.23 -5.53 17.29
N GLU A 347 15.50 -5.04 18.28
CA GLU A 347 14.28 -5.67 18.82
C GLU A 347 13.04 -5.50 17.92
N SER A 348 13.03 -4.51 17.01
CA SER A 348 11.91 -4.26 16.08
C SER A 348 11.68 -5.34 15.04
N GLY A 349 12.68 -6.20 14.82
CA GLY A 349 12.69 -7.17 13.74
C GLY A 349 13.07 -6.59 12.38
N ARG A 350 13.01 -5.26 12.17
CA ARG A 350 13.38 -4.62 10.89
C ARG A 350 14.80 -4.96 10.45
N THR A 351 15.73 -4.95 11.41
CA THR A 351 17.13 -5.27 11.14
C THR A 351 17.31 -6.68 10.59
N GLN A 352 16.57 -7.67 11.11
CA GLN A 352 16.65 -9.03 10.59
C GLN A 352 15.91 -9.16 9.25
N GLN A 353 14.76 -8.49 9.10
CA GLN A 353 14.00 -8.49 7.85
C GLN A 353 14.84 -7.96 6.68
N VAL A 354 15.52 -6.82 6.83
CA VAL A 354 16.39 -6.29 5.78
C VAL A 354 17.58 -7.21 5.48
N ILE A 355 18.16 -7.87 6.50
CA ILE A 355 19.24 -8.85 6.29
C ILE A 355 18.75 -10.03 5.45
N ASP A 356 17.56 -10.56 5.76
CA ASP A 356 16.99 -11.70 5.05
C ASP A 356 16.67 -11.37 3.59
N THR A 357 16.10 -10.18 3.35
CA THR A 357 15.89 -9.65 2.00
C THR A 357 17.21 -9.51 1.23
N LEU A 358 18.23 -8.88 1.83
CA LEU A 358 19.54 -8.72 1.19
C LEU A 358 20.22 -10.06 0.90
N LYS A 359 20.05 -11.05 1.79
CA LYS A 359 20.56 -12.41 1.57
C LYS A 359 19.90 -13.08 0.37
N ALA A 360 18.58 -12.92 0.19
CA ALA A 360 17.88 -13.43 -0.99
C ALA A 360 18.27 -12.69 -2.27
N MET A 361 18.53 -11.38 -2.18
CA MET A 361 18.98 -10.55 -3.30
C MET A 361 20.45 -10.78 -3.68
N ALA A 362 21.28 -11.35 -2.80
CA ALA A 362 22.74 -11.40 -2.98
C ALA A 362 23.21 -11.92 -4.36
N PRO A 363 22.64 -13.00 -4.93
CA PRO A 363 23.03 -13.45 -6.28
C PRO A 363 22.72 -12.42 -7.37
N GLN A 364 21.64 -11.66 -7.22
CA GLN A 364 21.22 -10.64 -8.18
C GLN A 364 22.08 -9.38 -8.04
N ILE A 365 22.39 -8.97 -6.80
CA ILE A 365 23.30 -7.85 -6.53
C ILE A 365 24.68 -8.13 -7.13
N ALA A 366 25.22 -9.34 -6.94
CA ALA A 366 26.50 -9.75 -7.54
C ALA A 366 26.47 -9.70 -9.09
N ALA A 367 25.30 -9.92 -9.69
CA ALA A 367 25.09 -9.88 -11.14
C ALA A 367 24.53 -8.54 -11.66
N ALA A 368 24.46 -7.49 -10.83
CA ALA A 368 23.71 -6.28 -11.12
C ALA A 368 24.24 -5.48 -12.34
N ASN A 369 25.51 -5.65 -12.70
CA ASN A 369 26.09 -5.07 -13.90
C ASN A 369 25.53 -5.64 -15.22
N ASN A 370 24.86 -6.80 -15.15
CA ASN A 370 24.19 -7.45 -16.28
C ASN A 370 22.67 -7.28 -16.21
N VAL A 371 22.08 -7.51 -15.02
CA VAL A 371 20.64 -7.33 -14.77
C VAL A 371 20.52 -6.50 -13.50
N PRO A 372 20.26 -5.18 -13.60
CA PRO A 372 20.19 -4.30 -12.44
C PRO A 372 19.20 -4.77 -11.38
N VAL A 373 19.39 -4.27 -10.16
CA VAL A 373 18.52 -4.55 -9.02
C VAL A 373 18.01 -3.23 -8.45
N ILE A 374 16.72 -3.17 -8.14
CA ILE A 374 16.10 -2.08 -7.40
C ILE A 374 15.40 -2.68 -6.18
N LEU A 375 15.67 -2.13 -5.01
CA LEU A 375 14.94 -2.41 -3.77
C LEU A 375 14.21 -1.12 -3.39
N MET A 376 12.91 -1.21 -3.20
CA MET A 376 12.08 -0.08 -2.82
C MET A 376 11.13 -0.49 -1.69
N GLY A 377 10.56 0.48 -0.98
CA GLY A 377 9.59 0.18 0.05
C GLY A 377 9.59 1.12 1.24
N ASP A 378 8.65 0.86 2.14
CA ASP A 378 8.56 1.47 3.46
C ASP A 378 9.45 0.69 4.44
N THR A 379 10.54 1.33 4.87
CA THR A 379 11.49 0.72 5.79
C THR A 379 11.14 0.92 7.25
N ASN A 380 10.11 1.73 7.55
CA ASN A 380 9.69 2.08 8.91
C ASN A 380 10.84 2.54 9.84
N ALA A 381 11.93 3.05 9.25
CA ALA A 381 13.11 3.51 9.94
C ALA A 381 13.81 4.59 9.09
N PRO A 382 14.37 5.64 9.71
CA PRO A 382 15.08 6.67 8.95
C PRO A 382 16.37 6.16 8.30
N SER A 383 16.95 6.96 7.41
CA SER A 383 18.27 6.69 6.84
C SER A 383 19.41 7.28 7.67
N HIS A 384 20.52 6.55 7.78
CA HIS A 384 21.78 7.08 8.33
C HIS A 384 22.36 8.23 7.48
N LEU A 385 21.93 8.33 6.22
CA LEU A 385 22.26 9.46 5.34
C LEU A 385 21.42 10.72 5.64
N ASP A 386 20.33 10.58 6.41
CA ASP A 386 19.44 11.68 6.77
C ASP A 386 19.70 12.13 8.21
N TRP A 387 19.96 11.19 9.11
CA TRP A 387 20.30 11.42 10.51
C TRP A 387 21.80 11.66 10.69
N THR A 388 22.36 12.61 9.96
CA THR A 388 23.76 13.05 10.04
C THR A 388 23.98 14.03 11.18
N ASN A 389 25.24 14.31 11.55
CA ASN A 389 25.52 15.31 12.59
C ASN A 389 25.11 16.72 12.13
N GLU A 390 25.25 16.98 10.83
CA GLU A 390 24.88 18.24 10.19
C GLU A 390 23.36 18.46 10.19
N ALA A 391 22.58 17.38 10.08
CA ALA A 391 21.11 17.42 10.10
C ALA A 391 20.49 17.28 11.50
N ARG A 392 21.29 17.23 12.56
CA ARG A 392 20.79 16.92 13.92
C ARG A 392 19.67 17.85 14.42
N ASP A 393 19.66 19.10 13.97
CA ASP A 393 18.67 20.09 14.40
C ASP A 393 17.27 19.77 13.82
N LEU A 394 17.20 19.01 12.72
CA LEU A 394 15.96 18.43 12.19
C LEU A 394 15.49 17.22 13.02
N HIS A 395 16.41 16.58 13.73
CA HIS A 395 16.23 15.31 14.43
C HIS A 395 16.41 15.48 15.93
N CYS A 396 15.73 16.48 16.49
CA CYS A 396 15.67 16.76 17.93
C CYS A 396 17.03 16.85 18.66
N GLY A 397 18.08 17.25 17.96
CA GLY A 397 19.45 17.40 18.47
C GLY A 397 20.33 16.16 18.32
N PHE A 398 19.82 15.07 17.75
CA PHE A 398 20.54 13.82 17.55
C PHE A 398 21.02 13.67 16.10
N GLY A 399 22.22 13.13 15.92
CA GLY A 399 22.81 12.91 14.59
C GLY A 399 23.90 11.85 14.63
N GLY A 400 24.35 11.42 13.46
CA GLY A 400 25.32 10.33 13.31
C GLY A 400 24.75 8.96 13.67
N VAL A 401 23.45 8.73 13.42
CA VAL A 401 22.77 7.49 13.82
C VAL A 401 22.92 6.42 12.72
N PRO A 402 23.56 5.26 13.01
CA PRO A 402 23.81 4.22 12.01
C PRO A 402 22.60 3.29 11.88
N TRP A 403 21.48 3.80 11.37
CA TRP A 403 20.25 3.03 11.18
C TRP A 403 20.52 1.76 10.34
N PRO A 404 20.38 0.54 10.92
CA PRO A 404 20.74 -0.71 10.24
C PRO A 404 19.99 -0.95 8.93
N THR A 405 18.74 -0.50 8.85
CA THR A 405 17.87 -0.61 7.67
C THR A 405 18.36 0.16 6.45
N SER A 406 19.24 1.15 6.64
CA SER A 406 19.88 1.91 5.55
C SER A 406 21.37 1.64 5.41
N VAL A 407 22.07 1.34 6.52
CA VAL A 407 23.49 0.96 6.48
C VAL A 407 23.70 -0.35 5.73
N LYS A 408 22.88 -1.38 6.03
CA LYS A 408 23.06 -2.73 5.47
C LYS A 408 22.86 -2.80 3.96
N PRO A 409 21.83 -2.16 3.36
CA PRO A 409 21.75 -2.07 1.90
C PRO A 409 23.01 -1.47 1.27
N MET A 410 23.57 -0.41 1.84
CA MET A 410 24.78 0.23 1.31
C MET A 410 26.03 -0.65 1.47
N GLU A 411 26.17 -1.35 2.59
CA GLU A 411 27.23 -2.37 2.78
C GLU A 411 27.10 -3.51 1.77
N ALA A 412 25.88 -3.86 1.36
CA ALA A 412 25.61 -4.83 0.31
C ALA A 412 25.86 -4.28 -1.11
N GLY A 413 26.26 -3.01 -1.25
CA GLY A 413 26.57 -2.38 -2.54
C GLY A 413 25.38 -1.74 -3.24
N LEU A 414 24.27 -1.53 -2.54
CA LEU A 414 23.14 -0.73 -3.05
C LEU A 414 23.37 0.77 -2.82
N ILE A 415 22.74 1.59 -3.66
CA ILE A 415 22.88 3.05 -3.67
C ILE A 415 21.50 3.68 -3.46
N ASP A 416 21.39 4.57 -2.48
CA ASP A 416 20.18 5.37 -2.22
C ASP A 416 19.97 6.41 -3.32
N SER A 417 18.95 6.22 -4.14
CA SER A 417 18.69 7.10 -5.28
C SER A 417 18.26 8.52 -4.90
N PHE A 418 17.59 8.69 -3.76
CA PHE A 418 17.18 10.01 -3.30
C PHE A 418 18.40 10.84 -2.92
N ARG A 419 19.38 10.23 -2.24
CA ARG A 419 20.63 10.91 -1.86
C ARG A 419 21.62 11.07 -3.01
N VAL A 420 21.48 10.31 -4.10
CA VAL A 420 22.16 10.63 -5.37
C VAL A 420 21.60 11.92 -5.98
N ALA A 421 20.28 12.09 -6.01
CA ALA A 421 19.65 13.30 -6.56
C ALA A 421 19.80 14.52 -5.63
N HIS A 422 19.74 14.30 -4.32
CA HIS A 422 19.75 15.33 -3.27
C HIS A 422 20.78 15.00 -2.18
N PRO A 423 22.08 15.28 -2.41
CA PRO A 423 23.15 14.86 -1.50
C PRO A 423 23.12 15.52 -0.12
N ASP A 424 22.52 16.71 0.01
CA ASP A 424 22.46 17.48 1.25
C ASP A 424 21.15 17.18 2.02
N PRO A 425 21.21 16.47 3.17
CA PRO A 425 20.04 16.14 3.97
C PRO A 425 19.43 17.33 4.72
N VAL A 426 20.17 18.42 4.91
CA VAL A 426 19.67 19.64 5.55
C VAL A 426 18.86 20.45 4.53
N ALA A 427 19.41 20.62 3.32
CA ALA A 427 18.74 21.40 2.27
C ALA A 427 17.49 20.70 1.73
N VAL A 428 17.55 19.36 1.58
CA VAL A 428 16.43 18.55 1.11
C VAL A 428 16.28 17.32 2.01
N PRO A 429 15.50 17.42 3.10
CA PRO A 429 15.28 16.30 4.02
C PRO A 429 14.59 15.12 3.35
N GLY A 430 13.58 15.39 2.52
CA GLY A 430 12.86 14.35 1.78
C GLY A 430 11.91 13.54 2.64
N ASN A 431 11.31 14.13 3.68
CA ASN A 431 10.44 13.44 4.61
C ASN A 431 9.23 12.83 3.89
N THR A 432 8.99 11.54 4.12
CA THR A 432 7.87 10.79 3.56
C THR A 432 6.80 10.48 4.61
N TRP A 433 7.22 10.38 5.88
CA TRP A 433 6.35 10.43 7.06
C TRP A 433 6.41 11.85 7.66
N SER A 434 5.32 12.63 7.69
CA SER A 434 4.02 12.35 7.08
C SER A 434 3.32 13.64 6.61
N PRO A 435 2.78 13.68 5.37
CA PRO A 435 1.91 14.76 4.92
C PRO A 435 0.65 14.99 5.77
N LEU A 436 0.21 14.02 6.58
CA LEU A 436 -1.04 14.08 7.36
C LEU A 436 -0.82 14.24 8.87
N TYR A 437 0.39 14.00 9.36
CA TYR A 437 0.74 14.00 10.77
C TYR A 437 1.92 14.94 11.07
N PRO A 438 1.71 16.26 11.12
CA PRO A 438 2.68 17.18 11.73
C PRO A 438 2.76 17.03 13.26
N PHE A 439 1.73 16.43 13.88
CA PHE A 439 1.69 16.11 15.31
C PHE A 439 1.19 14.66 15.52
N ALA A 440 1.44 14.10 16.70
CA ALA A 440 1.15 12.70 17.02
C ALA A 440 -0.31 12.28 16.79
N ASP A 441 -1.27 13.19 16.98
CA ASP A 441 -2.71 12.95 16.72
C ASP A 441 -3.19 13.61 15.40
N GLY A 442 -2.27 13.80 14.45
CA GLY A 442 -2.53 14.51 13.20
C GLY A 442 -2.39 16.01 13.35
N ALA A 443 -3.40 16.64 13.97
CA ALA A 443 -3.45 18.10 14.13
C ALA A 443 -3.05 18.59 15.52
N THR A 444 -2.97 17.69 16.49
CA THR A 444 -2.75 18.01 17.91
C THR A 444 -1.76 17.05 18.55
N GLY A 445 -1.36 17.37 19.78
CA GLY A 445 -0.41 16.57 20.53
C GLY A 445 1.02 17.09 20.37
N ARG A 446 1.99 16.23 20.68
CA ARG A 446 3.42 16.55 20.52
C ARG A 446 3.80 16.61 19.04
N PRO A 447 4.81 17.40 18.65
CA PRO A 447 5.35 17.37 17.29
C PRO A 447 5.72 15.93 16.89
N GLU A 448 5.33 15.57 15.68
CA GLU A 448 5.64 14.25 15.11
C GLU A 448 7.02 14.32 14.43
N PRO A 449 7.97 13.41 14.73
CA PRO A 449 9.20 13.28 13.95
C PRO A 449 8.87 13.12 12.47
N GLN A 450 9.45 13.99 11.64
CA GLN A 450 9.26 13.95 10.20
C GLN A 450 10.48 13.30 9.57
N ASP A 451 10.30 12.11 9.01
CA ASP A 451 11.39 11.26 8.54
C ASP A 451 11.16 10.78 7.12
N ARG A 452 12.26 10.53 6.40
CA ARG A 452 12.24 9.78 5.15
C ARG A 452 12.39 8.29 5.48
N ILE A 453 11.29 7.56 5.34
CA ILE A 453 11.23 6.12 5.65
C ILE A 453 10.86 5.26 4.44
N ASP A 454 10.35 5.89 3.37
CA ASP A 454 10.12 5.27 2.07
C ASP A 454 11.35 5.50 1.18
N ILE A 455 12.04 4.43 0.80
CA ILE A 455 13.37 4.54 0.16
C ILE A 455 13.44 3.71 -1.12
N ILE A 456 14.16 4.21 -2.13
CA ILE A 456 14.50 3.48 -3.35
C ILE A 456 16.03 3.34 -3.44
N TYR A 457 16.49 2.11 -3.31
CA TYR A 457 17.87 1.68 -3.51
C TYR A 457 18.06 1.01 -4.87
N HIS A 458 19.25 1.10 -5.45
CA HIS A 458 19.59 0.37 -6.67
C HIS A 458 21.02 -0.16 -6.70
N ALA A 459 21.27 -1.16 -7.55
CA ALA A 459 22.60 -1.65 -7.90
C ALA A 459 22.67 -1.93 -9.41
N GLY A 460 23.88 -1.82 -9.97
CA GLY A 460 24.14 -2.03 -11.40
C GLY A 460 24.21 -0.74 -12.21
N LYS A 461 24.18 -0.87 -13.53
CA LYS A 461 24.34 0.25 -14.48
C LYS A 461 23.01 1.01 -14.65
N LEU A 462 22.63 1.76 -13.61
CA LEU A 462 21.48 2.67 -13.66
C LEU A 462 21.96 4.07 -13.29
N ALA A 463 21.65 5.05 -14.12
CA ALA A 463 21.89 6.45 -13.80
C ALA A 463 20.62 7.07 -13.21
N VAL A 464 20.71 7.55 -11.97
CA VAL A 464 19.64 8.38 -11.37
C VAL A 464 19.61 9.70 -12.11
N VAL A 465 18.49 9.98 -12.78
CA VAL A 465 18.24 11.27 -13.45
C VAL A 465 17.63 12.25 -12.47
N ASP A 466 16.70 11.77 -11.64
CA ASP A 466 15.96 12.56 -10.67
C ASP A 466 15.31 11.64 -9.63
N SER A 467 15.07 12.15 -8.42
CA SER A 467 14.34 11.44 -7.37
C SER A 467 13.54 12.45 -6.54
N GLN A 468 12.26 12.20 -6.32
CA GLN A 468 11.34 13.18 -5.73
C GLN A 468 10.40 12.53 -4.72
N VAL A 469 10.15 13.25 -3.63
CA VAL A 469 9.03 12.98 -2.72
C VAL A 469 7.80 13.68 -3.28
N VAL A 470 6.69 12.95 -3.41
CA VAL A 470 5.48 13.43 -4.07
C VAL A 470 4.22 13.08 -3.29
N PHE A 471 3.31 14.03 -3.25
CA PHE A 471 1.90 13.86 -2.90
C PHE A 471 1.11 14.96 -3.63
N VAL A 472 -0.21 14.81 -3.74
CA VAL A 472 -1.04 15.74 -4.55
C VAL A 472 -2.08 16.49 -3.72
N GLY A 473 -2.47 17.65 -4.25
CA GLY A 473 -3.43 18.55 -3.61
C GLY A 473 -2.86 19.25 -2.37
N THR A 474 -3.75 19.61 -1.45
CA THR A 474 -3.40 20.13 -0.13
C THR A 474 -4.04 19.20 0.90
N PRO A 475 -3.34 18.11 1.29
CA PRO A 475 -3.93 17.11 2.18
C PRO A 475 -4.36 17.76 3.50
N LYS A 476 -5.61 17.52 3.89
CA LYS A 476 -6.04 17.81 5.26
C LYS A 476 -5.45 16.75 6.19
N LEU A 477 -5.12 17.17 7.40
CA LEU A 477 -4.50 16.33 8.42
C LEU A 477 -5.41 15.16 8.83
N TYR A 478 -4.83 14.21 9.55
CA TYR A 478 -5.59 13.12 10.14
C TYR A 478 -6.80 13.63 10.96
N GLY A 479 -7.90 12.88 10.92
CA GLY A 479 -9.23 13.31 11.39
C GLY A 479 -10.09 14.07 10.36
N GLN A 480 -9.49 14.75 9.36
CA GLN A 480 -10.21 15.49 8.31
C GLN A 480 -9.91 15.03 6.88
N HIS A 481 -9.18 13.92 6.74
CA HIS A 481 -8.58 13.42 5.51
C HIS A 481 -9.55 12.74 4.54
N GLN A 482 -10.78 12.42 4.96
CA GLN A 482 -11.68 11.50 4.25
C GLN A 482 -11.96 11.93 2.81
N ASN A 483 -11.86 13.23 2.50
CA ASN A 483 -12.09 13.78 1.17
C ASN A 483 -10.82 14.34 0.50
N ASN A 484 -9.62 14.06 1.03
CA ASN A 484 -8.35 14.48 0.42
C ASN A 484 -8.21 13.94 -1.00
N GLU A 485 -7.51 14.67 -1.87
CA GLU A 485 -7.05 14.11 -3.15
C GLU A 485 -5.97 13.05 -2.93
N TRP A 486 -5.03 13.32 -2.02
CA TRP A 486 -4.04 12.36 -1.55
C TRP A 486 -4.68 11.24 -0.72
N THR A 487 -4.31 10.00 -1.01
CA THR A 487 -4.96 8.80 -0.44
C THR A 487 -4.17 8.10 0.64
N SER A 488 -3.00 8.62 1.02
CA SER A 488 -2.10 7.98 1.99
C SER A 488 -1.70 8.98 3.09
N ASP A 489 -1.24 8.46 4.22
CA ASP A 489 -0.50 9.21 5.23
C ASP A 489 1.01 9.24 4.97
N HIS A 490 1.52 8.46 4.01
CA HIS A 490 2.87 8.59 3.48
C HIS A 490 2.88 9.48 2.23
N ALA A 491 3.99 10.18 1.98
CA ALA A 491 4.30 10.66 0.63
C ALA A 491 4.95 9.53 -0.19
N ALA A 492 4.68 9.46 -1.50
CA ALA A 492 5.35 8.49 -2.37
C ALA A 492 6.74 9.02 -2.78
N VAL A 493 7.65 8.12 -3.13
CA VAL A 493 8.94 8.48 -3.74
C VAL A 493 8.98 7.99 -5.17
N ILE A 494 9.32 8.87 -6.11
CA ILE A 494 9.52 8.53 -7.52
C ILE A 494 10.98 8.77 -7.90
N THR A 495 11.63 7.75 -8.43
CA THR A 495 12.96 7.88 -9.04
C THR A 495 12.89 7.64 -10.54
N THR A 496 13.49 8.54 -11.31
CA THR A 496 13.69 8.40 -12.75
C THR A 496 15.08 7.86 -13.02
N TYR A 497 15.15 6.72 -13.69
CA TYR A 497 16.41 6.09 -14.08
C TYR A 497 16.60 6.13 -15.59
N ARG A 498 17.86 6.30 -16.00
CA ARG A 498 18.32 6.03 -17.37
C ARG A 498 19.17 4.77 -17.39
N LEU A 499 18.90 3.92 -18.39
CA LEU A 499 19.59 2.65 -18.66
C LEU A 499 20.94 2.85 -19.35
#